data_AF-A0A8T0S2H8-F1
#
_entry.id   AF-A0A8T0S2H8-F1
#
_cell.length_a   1.000
_cell.length_b   1.000
_cell.length_c   1.000
_cell.angle_alpha   90.00
_cell.angle_beta   90.00
_cell.angle_gamma   90.00
#
_symmetry.space_group_name_H-M   'P 1'
#
loop_
_entity.id
_entity.type
_entity.pdbx_description
1 polymer ?
#
loop_
_entity_poly.entity_id
_entity_poly.type
_entity_poly.pdbx_seq_one_letter_code
_entity_poly.pdbx_strand_id
1 'polypeptide(L)'
;MAFHHRDKERTWLGSQVRDFTDRSVWVGYTCAVYWSITTLATVGYGDLHAVNPGEMAFATCYMLFNLGLTSYIIGNMTNLVVHAATNTFKMRDMVRRVSTFGSVNRLPRELREQMMASAQLRFNTGEVVQQQLLSDLPRALRSGIAQHLFRDTVERCYLFHGVSDGLVVQLVSEMTAEYFPPKADIVLQNETSTDCYIIVSGEVDVLATADDGREELVMKVGPNGMAGELGVIFGIPQPFTVRSRRLTEVVRIGQSHLLQMLGANTADADTVHANFVQYLKSLKEHVVADAPFFREILSDTGLDQLQNGAIFQRQPRNGAEIVRDQDARLGNEQYERRRYRPRVVIHDQFPGDGAEKTRNRPGGKLICLPESLQELMEIAEAKFGKAVRRVLTVDGAEVDDIAVLRDGDRLVLCW
;
A
#
# COMPACT_ATOMS: atom_id res chain seq x y z
N MET A 1 63.75 -20.69 18.89
CA MET A 1 64.95 -20.45 18.06
C MET A 1 66.07 -19.78 18.85
N ALA A 2 65.85 -18.61 19.48
CA ALA A 2 66.91 -17.87 20.17
C ALA A 2 67.62 -18.63 21.32
N PHE A 3 66.88 -19.36 22.16
CA PHE A 3 67.46 -20.08 23.32
C PHE A 3 68.35 -21.29 22.92
N HIS A 4 68.11 -21.86 21.74
CA HIS A 4 68.83 -23.04 21.24
C HIS A 4 69.84 -22.70 20.13
N HIS A 5 70.07 -21.41 19.85
CA HIS A 5 71.04 -21.00 18.85
C HIS A 5 72.48 -21.10 19.39
N ARG A 6 73.44 -21.47 18.52
CA ARG A 6 74.85 -21.65 18.92
C ARG A 6 75.49 -20.34 19.40
N ASP A 7 75.08 -19.23 18.80
CA ASP A 7 75.52 -17.88 19.19
C ASP A 7 74.31 -17.11 19.73
N LYS A 8 74.23 -16.98 21.06
CA LYS A 8 73.07 -16.39 21.73
C LYS A 8 72.97 -14.89 21.49
N GLU A 9 74.09 -14.20 21.23
CA GLU A 9 74.12 -12.75 20.98
C GLU A 9 73.61 -12.39 19.57
N ARG A 10 73.70 -13.32 18.61
CA ARG A 10 73.22 -13.13 17.23
C ARG A 10 71.81 -13.65 17.02
N THR A 11 70.89 -13.22 17.87
CA THR A 11 69.46 -13.55 17.83
C THR A 11 68.61 -12.30 18.00
N TRP A 12 67.34 -12.36 17.62
CA TRP A 12 66.39 -11.23 17.74
C TRP A 12 66.27 -10.62 19.14
N LEU A 13 66.53 -11.42 20.19
CA LEU A 13 66.48 -10.97 21.59
C LEU A 13 67.89 -10.69 22.15
N GLY A 14 68.88 -11.54 21.81
CA GLY A 14 70.23 -11.42 22.35
C GLY A 14 71.03 -10.23 21.83
N SER A 15 70.62 -9.63 20.71
CA SER A 15 71.23 -8.41 20.19
C SER A 15 70.95 -7.17 21.05
N GLN A 16 69.79 -7.13 21.72
CA GLN A 16 69.36 -6.02 22.58
C GLN A 16 69.52 -6.33 24.06
N VAL A 17 69.22 -7.56 24.49
CA VAL A 17 69.28 -7.98 25.89
C VAL A 17 70.42 -8.97 26.07
N ARG A 18 71.58 -8.48 26.54
CA ARG A 18 72.71 -9.33 26.93
C ARG A 18 72.34 -10.22 28.12
N ASP A 19 72.86 -11.45 28.12
CA ASP A 19 72.63 -12.48 29.15
C ASP A 19 71.15 -12.78 29.44
N PHE A 20 70.30 -12.75 28.39
CA PHE A 20 68.86 -13.02 28.53
C PHE A 20 68.55 -14.43 29.07
N THR A 21 69.50 -15.37 29.03
CA THR A 21 69.32 -16.73 29.57
C THR A 21 69.39 -16.80 31.08
N ASP A 22 70.07 -15.85 31.73
CA ASP A 22 70.22 -15.80 33.19
C ASP A 22 69.18 -14.86 33.83
N ARG A 23 68.37 -14.21 32.99
CA ARG A 23 67.28 -13.32 33.38
C ARG A 23 66.00 -14.11 33.66
N SER A 24 65.10 -13.49 34.41
CA SER A 24 63.78 -14.07 34.71
C SER A 24 63.02 -14.42 33.42
N VAL A 25 62.35 -15.57 33.43
CA VAL A 25 61.49 -16.07 32.34
C VAL A 25 60.44 -15.04 31.91
N TRP A 26 59.97 -14.22 32.86
CA TRP A 26 59.03 -13.13 32.61
C TRP A 26 59.56 -12.12 31.59
N VAL A 27 60.84 -11.76 31.63
CA VAL A 27 61.44 -10.79 30.70
C VAL A 27 61.42 -11.35 29.27
N GLY A 28 61.83 -12.61 29.10
CA GLY A 28 61.81 -13.28 27.81
C GLY A 28 60.40 -13.42 27.22
N TYR A 29 59.42 -13.77 28.06
CA TYR A 29 58.02 -13.87 27.63
C TYR A 29 57.43 -12.52 27.24
N THR A 30 57.64 -11.47 28.04
CA THR A 30 57.15 -10.12 27.73
C THR A 30 57.76 -9.59 26.43
N CYS A 31 59.06 -9.76 26.20
CA CYS A 31 59.70 -9.38 24.94
C CYS A 31 59.16 -10.18 23.74
N ALA A 32 58.87 -11.47 23.91
CA ALA A 32 58.29 -12.30 22.85
C ALA A 32 56.86 -11.89 22.50
N VAL A 33 56.01 -11.64 23.50
CA VAL A 33 54.64 -11.14 23.28
C VAL A 33 54.67 -9.75 22.67
N TYR A 34 55.56 -8.87 23.13
CA TYR A 34 55.75 -7.54 22.56
C TYR A 34 56.13 -7.63 21.07
N TRP A 35 57.18 -8.38 20.72
CA TRP A 35 57.61 -8.58 19.33
C TRP A 35 56.49 -9.17 18.45
N SER A 36 55.73 -10.14 18.98
CA SER A 36 54.60 -10.76 18.31
C SER A 36 53.49 -9.75 18.02
N ILE A 37 53.03 -8.99 19.03
CA ILE A 37 51.95 -8.00 18.89
C ILE A 37 52.36 -6.84 17.99
N THR A 38 53.58 -6.30 18.12
CA THR A 38 54.05 -5.18 17.28
C THR A 38 54.18 -5.58 15.82
N THR A 39 54.52 -6.84 15.55
CA THR A 39 54.59 -7.39 14.19
C THR A 39 53.19 -7.73 13.65
N LEU A 40 52.29 -8.26 14.49
CA LEU A 40 50.89 -8.53 14.14
C LEU A 40 50.12 -7.25 13.82
N ALA A 41 50.27 -6.20 14.63
CA ALA A 41 49.66 -4.89 14.42
C ALA A 41 50.38 -4.05 13.36
N THR A 42 51.38 -4.61 12.66
CA THR A 42 52.16 -3.94 11.59
C THR A 42 52.83 -2.62 12.01
N VAL A 43 53.12 -2.43 13.31
CA VAL A 43 53.76 -1.22 13.85
C VAL A 43 55.26 -1.22 13.56
N GLY A 44 55.92 -2.35 13.86
CA GLY A 44 57.31 -2.59 13.43
C GLY A 44 58.34 -1.54 13.85
N TYR A 45 58.48 -1.26 15.16
CA TYR A 45 59.46 -0.29 15.67
C TYR A 45 60.92 -0.58 15.27
N GLY A 46 61.25 -1.86 15.01
CA GLY A 46 62.59 -2.29 14.55
C GLY A 46 63.61 -2.50 15.68
N ASP A 47 63.19 -2.25 16.93
CA ASP A 47 63.95 -2.52 18.15
C ASP A 47 64.29 -4.01 18.31
N LEU A 48 63.33 -4.89 18.04
CA LEU A 48 63.49 -6.34 18.00
C LEU A 48 63.28 -6.84 16.56
N HIS A 49 64.33 -7.34 15.93
CA HIS A 49 64.31 -7.82 14.55
C HIS A 49 65.12 -9.09 14.37
N ALA A 50 64.78 -9.89 13.37
CA ALA A 50 65.49 -11.12 13.05
C ALA A 50 66.92 -10.81 12.60
N VAL A 51 67.91 -11.47 13.22
CA VAL A 51 69.35 -11.27 12.90
C VAL A 51 69.91 -12.45 12.11
N ASN A 52 69.49 -13.67 12.45
CA ASN A 52 69.99 -14.87 11.77
C ASN A 52 69.09 -15.29 10.59
N PRO A 53 69.64 -15.97 9.56
CA PRO A 53 68.85 -16.36 8.38
C PRO A 53 67.63 -17.22 8.70
N GLY A 54 67.69 -18.04 9.76
CA GLY A 54 66.57 -18.87 10.20
C GLY A 54 65.40 -18.06 10.79
N GLU A 55 65.71 -17.06 11.61
CA GLU A 55 64.75 -16.10 12.16
C GLU A 55 64.19 -15.20 11.06
N MET A 56 64.98 -14.82 10.05
CA MET A 56 64.50 -14.06 8.90
C MET A 56 63.46 -14.84 8.10
N ALA A 57 63.72 -16.14 7.85
CA ALA A 57 62.75 -17.02 7.20
C ALA A 57 61.46 -17.19 8.04
N PHE A 58 61.60 -17.42 9.35
CA PHE A 58 60.46 -17.51 10.26
C PHE A 58 59.64 -16.21 10.29
N ALA A 59 60.31 -15.06 10.44
CA ALA A 59 59.66 -13.75 10.46
C ALA A 59 58.93 -13.45 9.14
N THR A 60 59.51 -13.85 8.00
CA THR A 60 58.86 -13.71 6.68
C THR A 60 57.58 -14.53 6.61
N CYS A 61 57.61 -15.81 6.99
CA CYS A 61 56.41 -16.66 7.04
C CYS A 61 55.37 -16.12 8.04
N TYR A 62 55.82 -15.64 9.20
CA TYR A 62 54.97 -15.08 10.25
C TYR A 62 54.28 -13.78 9.79
N MET A 63 54.99 -12.89 9.09
CA MET A 63 54.41 -11.68 8.51
C MET A 63 53.39 -12.01 7.41
N LEU A 64 53.66 -12.98 6.54
CA LEU A 64 52.69 -13.44 5.53
C LEU A 64 51.42 -13.98 6.18
N PHE A 65 51.56 -14.76 7.26
CA PHE A 65 50.43 -15.24 8.05
C PHE A 65 49.65 -14.09 8.69
N ASN A 66 50.33 -13.13 9.33
CA ASN A 66 49.72 -11.97 9.97
C ASN A 66 48.97 -11.08 8.97
N LEU A 67 49.48 -10.94 7.74
CA LEU A 67 48.80 -10.23 6.67
C LEU A 67 47.47 -10.90 6.30
N GLY A 68 47.48 -12.24 6.17
CA GLY A 68 46.27 -13.03 5.94
C GLY A 68 45.26 -12.93 7.09
N LEU A 69 45.75 -13.05 8.34
CA LEU A 69 44.92 -12.95 9.54
C LEU A 69 44.27 -11.57 9.67
N THR A 70 45.02 -10.49 9.44
CA THR A 70 44.52 -9.11 9.52
C THR A 70 43.48 -8.83 8.44
N SER A 71 43.74 -9.28 7.20
CA SER A 71 42.77 -9.18 6.10
C SER A 71 41.46 -9.91 6.41
N TYR A 72 41.56 -11.12 6.98
CA TYR A 72 40.40 -11.90 7.42
C TYR A 72 39.59 -11.21 8.53
N ILE A 73 40.26 -10.66 9.54
CA ILE A 73 39.60 -9.92 10.63
C ILE A 73 38.89 -8.68 10.08
N ILE A 74 39.55 -7.89 9.23
CA ILE A 74 38.96 -6.70 8.60
C ILE A 74 37.75 -7.08 7.73
N GLY A 75 37.85 -8.16 6.95
CA GLY A 75 36.76 -8.66 6.12
C GLY A 75 35.52 -9.04 6.95
N ASN A 76 35.71 -9.80 8.02
CA ASN A 76 34.62 -10.18 8.92
C ASN A 76 34.00 -8.98 9.65
N MET A 77 34.82 -8.04 10.13
CA MET A 77 34.32 -6.82 10.76
C MET A 77 33.49 -5.99 9.79
N THR A 78 33.94 -5.86 8.54
CA THR A 78 33.19 -5.15 7.49
C THR A 78 31.85 -5.82 7.22
N ASN A 79 31.82 -7.16 7.10
CA ASN A 79 30.59 -7.91 6.88
C ASN A 79 29.58 -7.71 8.03
N LEU A 80 30.06 -7.77 9.28
CA LEU A 80 29.23 -7.52 10.46
C LEU A 80 28.63 -6.11 10.46
N VAL A 81 29.43 -5.09 10.15
CA VAL A 81 28.97 -3.69 10.09
C VAL A 81 27.92 -3.49 9.01
N VAL A 82 28.11 -4.09 7.82
CA VAL A 82 27.15 -4.02 6.73
C VAL A 82 25.81 -4.64 7.15
N HIS A 83 25.83 -5.83 7.75
CA HIS A 83 24.60 -6.48 8.24
C HIS A 83 23.91 -5.67 9.33
N ALA A 84 24.65 -5.16 10.32
CA ALA A 84 24.09 -4.35 11.40
C ALA A 84 23.43 -3.06 10.89
N ALA A 85 23.98 -2.46 9.84
CA ALA A 85 23.48 -1.20 9.29
C ALA A 85 22.46 -1.35 8.15
N THR A 86 22.15 -2.57 7.69
CA THR A 86 21.35 -2.80 6.48
C THR A 86 19.96 -2.14 6.54
N ASN A 87 19.25 -2.24 7.67
CA ASN A 87 17.91 -1.64 7.79
C ASN A 87 17.97 -0.10 7.75
N THR A 88 18.95 0.50 8.44
CA THR A 88 19.18 1.94 8.44
C THR A 88 19.55 2.46 7.05
N PHE A 89 20.36 1.71 6.30
CA PHE A 89 20.69 2.04 4.91
C PHE A 89 19.46 2.00 4.01
N LYS A 90 18.63 0.95 4.09
CA LYS A 90 17.38 0.84 3.31
C LYS A 90 16.42 2.00 3.60
N MET A 91 16.25 2.36 4.87
CA MET A 91 15.43 3.52 5.25
C MET A 91 15.97 4.82 4.66
N ARG A 92 17.27 5.09 4.84
CA ARG A 92 17.90 6.31 4.31
C ARG A 92 17.83 6.39 2.79
N ASP A 93 18.01 5.27 2.10
CA ASP A 93 17.90 5.20 0.65
C ASP A 93 16.48 5.50 0.18
N MET A 94 15.46 4.90 0.79
CA MET A 94 14.05 5.18 0.44
C MET A 94 13.70 6.66 0.64
N VAL A 95 14.05 7.23 1.79
CA VAL A 95 13.81 8.66 2.09
C VAL A 95 14.50 9.55 1.05
N ARG A 96 15.74 9.22 0.65
CA ARG A 96 16.47 9.96 -0.39
C ARG A 96 15.79 9.86 -1.74
N ARG A 97 15.31 8.68 -2.14
CA ARG A 97 14.61 8.44 -3.41
C ARG A 97 13.30 9.21 -3.47
N VAL A 98 12.50 9.15 -2.41
CA VAL A 98 11.24 9.91 -2.27
C VAL A 98 11.51 11.42 -2.35
N SER A 99 12.55 11.90 -1.66
CA SER A 99 12.98 13.31 -1.72
C SER A 99 13.32 13.74 -3.14
N THR A 100 14.18 12.95 -3.80
CA THR A 100 14.66 13.23 -5.15
C THR A 100 13.50 13.26 -6.14
N PHE A 101 12.60 12.27 -6.07
CA PHE A 101 11.40 12.22 -6.89
C PHE A 101 10.52 13.46 -6.69
N GLY A 102 10.28 13.86 -5.44
CA GLY A 102 9.50 15.05 -5.13
C GLY A 102 10.13 16.34 -5.66
N SER A 103 11.46 16.48 -5.57
CA SER A 103 12.17 17.66 -6.06
C SER A 103 12.24 17.74 -7.58
N VAL A 104 12.50 16.60 -8.25
CA VAL A 104 12.64 16.53 -9.71
C VAL A 104 11.31 16.83 -10.39
N ASN A 105 10.21 16.28 -9.85
CA ASN A 105 8.87 16.50 -10.38
C ASN A 105 8.20 17.78 -9.87
N ARG A 106 8.92 18.62 -9.10
CA ARG A 106 8.40 19.89 -8.53
C ARG A 106 7.06 19.71 -7.81
N LEU A 107 6.93 18.63 -7.04
CA LEU A 107 5.69 18.35 -6.34
C LEU A 107 5.38 19.43 -5.29
N PRO A 108 4.09 19.78 -5.11
CA PRO A 108 3.62 20.62 -4.02
C PRO A 108 4.19 20.18 -2.66
N ARG A 109 4.38 21.15 -1.77
CA ARG A 109 4.99 20.91 -0.45
C ARG A 109 4.21 19.86 0.36
N GLU A 110 2.89 19.92 0.31
CA GLU A 110 1.99 19.01 1.04
C GLU A 110 2.19 17.55 0.61
N LEU A 111 2.19 17.28 -0.70
CA LEU A 111 2.44 15.94 -1.24
C LEU A 111 3.83 15.42 -0.86
N ARG A 112 4.86 16.29 -0.89
CA ARG A 112 6.21 15.89 -0.46
C ARG A 112 6.27 15.53 1.02
N GLU A 113 5.58 16.29 1.87
CA GLU A 113 5.50 16.01 3.31
C GLU A 113 4.75 14.70 3.59
N GLN A 114 3.63 14.45 2.90
CA GLN A 114 2.87 13.19 3.01
C GLN A 114 3.68 11.98 2.52
N MET A 115 4.37 12.09 1.38
CA MET A 115 5.22 11.02 0.86
C MET A 115 6.37 10.69 1.84
N MET A 116 6.98 11.71 2.45
CA MET A 116 8.04 11.52 3.45
C MET A 116 7.53 10.86 4.72
N ALA A 117 6.38 11.32 5.22
CA ALA A 117 5.75 10.74 6.40
C ALA A 117 5.37 9.28 6.17
N SER A 118 4.81 8.95 5.00
CA SER A 118 4.49 7.58 4.59
C SER A 118 5.75 6.70 4.49
N ALA A 119 6.82 7.21 3.87
CA ALA A 119 8.07 6.47 3.75
C ALA A 119 8.73 6.19 5.11
N GLN A 120 8.75 7.17 6.02
CA GLN A 120 9.30 6.99 7.37
C GLN A 120 8.45 6.02 8.21
N LEU A 121 7.12 6.14 8.11
CA LEU A 121 6.21 5.29 8.85
C LEU A 121 6.46 3.81 8.53
N ARG A 122 6.55 3.46 7.24
CA ARG A 122 6.80 2.07 6.78
C ARG A 122 8.02 1.39 7.41
N PHE A 123 9.06 2.14 7.77
CA PHE A 123 10.24 1.59 8.47
C PHE A 123 10.08 1.59 9.99
N ASN A 124 9.37 2.57 10.57
CA ASN A 124 9.14 2.67 12.00
C ASN A 124 8.12 1.64 12.51
N THR A 125 7.05 1.34 11.75
CA THR A 125 6.08 0.28 12.10
C THR A 125 6.63 -1.12 11.85
N GLY A 126 7.85 -1.27 11.32
CA GLY A 126 8.38 -2.56 10.92
C GLY A 126 7.58 -3.23 9.79
N GLU A 127 6.69 -2.49 9.12
CA GLU A 127 5.75 -2.99 8.11
C GLU A 127 6.48 -3.68 6.95
N VAL A 128 7.63 -3.14 6.52
CA VAL A 128 8.48 -3.77 5.50
C VAL A 128 9.01 -5.13 5.96
N VAL A 129 9.35 -5.25 7.25
CA VAL A 129 9.83 -6.52 7.83
C VAL A 129 8.66 -7.48 8.01
N GLN A 130 7.51 -7.00 8.47
CA GLN A 130 6.32 -7.81 8.69
C GLN A 130 5.74 -8.36 7.38
N GLN A 131 5.64 -7.55 6.31
CA GLN A 131 5.15 -8.04 5.01
C GLN A 131 6.07 -9.08 4.39
N GLN A 132 7.39 -8.91 4.48
CA GLN A 132 8.37 -9.90 4.00
C GLN A 132 8.32 -11.19 4.81
N LEU A 133 8.27 -11.08 6.14
CA LEU A 133 8.14 -12.25 7.02
C LEU A 133 6.82 -12.99 6.78
N LEU A 134 5.71 -12.27 6.65
CA LEU A 134 4.42 -12.88 6.38
C LEU A 134 4.41 -13.55 4.99
N SER A 135 5.00 -12.96 3.95
CA SER A 135 5.04 -13.57 2.62
C SER A 135 5.81 -14.89 2.56
N ASP A 136 6.83 -15.07 3.41
CA ASP A 136 7.61 -16.30 3.49
C ASP A 136 6.89 -17.42 4.26
N LEU A 137 5.84 -17.07 5.03
CA LEU A 137 5.07 -18.04 5.80
C LEU A 137 4.04 -18.79 4.92
N PRO A 138 3.89 -20.12 5.13
CA PRO A 138 2.80 -20.89 4.55
C PRO A 138 1.43 -20.27 4.81
N ARG A 139 0.48 -20.44 3.87
CA ARG A 139 -0.88 -19.88 3.95
C ARG A 139 -1.59 -20.19 5.27
N ALA A 140 -1.40 -21.41 5.80
CA ALA A 140 -2.05 -21.82 7.05
C ALA A 140 -1.59 -20.98 8.26
N LEU A 141 -0.29 -20.67 8.37
CA LEU A 141 0.24 -19.84 9.46
C LEU A 141 -0.18 -18.38 9.29
N ARG A 142 -0.15 -17.85 8.05
CA ARG A 142 -0.66 -16.50 7.76
C ARG A 142 -2.12 -16.34 8.16
N SER A 143 -2.97 -17.29 7.76
CA SER A 143 -4.38 -17.31 8.13
C SER A 143 -4.54 -17.37 9.65
N GLY A 144 -3.83 -18.26 10.34
CA GLY A 144 -3.87 -18.34 11.80
C GLY A 144 -3.47 -17.04 12.52
N ILE A 145 -2.42 -16.36 12.03
CA ILE A 145 -2.00 -15.05 12.56
C ILE A 145 -3.09 -14.00 12.29
N ALA A 146 -3.63 -13.94 11.08
CA ALA A 146 -4.69 -12.99 10.74
C ALA A 146 -5.94 -13.20 11.60
N GLN A 147 -6.34 -14.46 11.84
CA GLN A 147 -7.42 -14.80 12.77
C GLN A 147 -7.16 -14.24 14.16
N HIS A 148 -5.95 -14.42 14.69
CA HIS A 148 -5.62 -13.93 16.03
C HIS A 148 -5.62 -12.39 16.12
N LEU A 149 -5.18 -11.70 15.06
CA LEU A 149 -5.03 -10.24 15.07
C LEU A 149 -6.34 -9.48 14.76
N PHE A 150 -7.15 -9.97 13.82
CA PHE A 150 -8.22 -9.16 13.22
C PHE A 150 -9.63 -9.72 13.43
N ARG A 151 -9.78 -10.96 13.91
CA ARG A 151 -11.10 -11.58 14.12
C ARG A 151 -12.02 -10.73 14.99
N ASP A 152 -11.53 -10.30 16.15
CA ASP A 152 -12.29 -9.45 17.08
C ASP A 152 -12.73 -8.12 16.43
N THR A 153 -11.91 -7.58 15.53
CA THR A 153 -12.22 -6.32 14.83
C THR A 153 -13.34 -6.53 13.81
N VAL A 154 -13.32 -7.65 13.09
CA VAL A 154 -14.36 -8.00 12.11
C VAL A 154 -15.68 -8.31 12.80
N GLU A 155 -15.67 -9.07 13.90
CA GLU A 155 -16.89 -9.42 14.65
C GLU A 155 -17.56 -8.18 15.29
N ARG A 156 -16.78 -7.17 15.66
CA ARG A 156 -17.28 -5.89 16.21
C ARG A 156 -17.64 -4.86 15.15
N CYS A 157 -17.29 -5.10 13.90
CA CYS A 157 -17.62 -4.22 12.80
C CYS A 157 -19.13 -4.28 12.53
N TYR A 158 -19.77 -3.12 12.38
CA TYR A 158 -21.23 -3.05 12.23
C TYR A 158 -21.75 -3.86 11.03
N LEU A 159 -20.98 -3.92 9.94
CA LEU A 159 -21.39 -4.58 8.70
C LEU A 159 -21.47 -6.11 8.88
N PHE A 160 -20.56 -6.69 9.64
CA PHE A 160 -20.41 -8.13 9.83
C PHE A 160 -20.98 -8.63 11.16
N HIS A 161 -21.76 -7.81 11.85
CA HIS A 161 -22.37 -8.21 13.11
C HIS A 161 -23.37 -9.36 12.91
N GLY A 162 -23.16 -10.49 13.60
CA GLY A 162 -24.07 -11.63 13.56
C GLY A 162 -23.94 -12.55 12.34
N VAL A 163 -22.89 -12.39 11.52
CA VAL A 163 -22.59 -13.33 10.42
C VAL A 163 -22.00 -14.64 10.94
N SER A 164 -22.00 -15.69 10.10
CA SER A 164 -21.42 -16.98 10.45
C SER A 164 -19.91 -16.93 10.71
N ASP A 165 -19.44 -17.78 11.64
CA ASP A 165 -17.99 -17.95 11.93
C ASP A 165 -17.20 -18.34 10.66
N GLY A 166 -17.80 -19.15 9.78
CA GLY A 166 -17.19 -19.55 8.52
C GLY A 166 -16.88 -18.35 7.61
N LEU A 167 -17.79 -17.38 7.52
CA LEU A 167 -17.56 -16.16 6.74
C LEU A 167 -16.50 -15.27 7.39
N VAL A 168 -16.49 -15.12 8.72
CA VAL A 168 -15.45 -14.36 9.44
C VAL A 168 -14.06 -14.95 9.16
N VAL A 169 -13.94 -16.28 9.24
CA VAL A 169 -12.66 -16.96 8.98
C VAL A 169 -12.20 -16.73 7.54
N GLN A 170 -13.10 -16.79 6.57
CA GLN A 170 -12.79 -16.52 5.17
C GLN A 170 -12.37 -15.06 4.94
N LEU A 171 -13.14 -14.11 5.48
CA LEU A 171 -12.85 -12.67 5.38
C LEU A 171 -11.47 -12.34 5.93
N VAL A 172 -11.21 -12.73 7.18
CA VAL A 172 -9.96 -12.41 7.87
C VAL A 172 -8.74 -13.03 7.18
N SER A 173 -8.90 -14.17 6.51
CA SER A 173 -7.79 -14.83 5.80
C SER A 173 -7.34 -14.11 4.53
N GLU A 174 -8.21 -13.30 3.93
CA GLU A 174 -7.93 -12.54 2.70
C GLU A 174 -7.68 -11.04 2.97
N MET A 175 -7.81 -10.61 4.22
CA MET A 175 -7.55 -9.23 4.65
C MET A 175 -6.05 -8.89 4.61
N THR A 176 -5.77 -7.63 4.27
CA THR A 176 -4.41 -7.08 4.26
C THR A 176 -4.33 -5.85 5.15
N ALA A 177 -3.42 -5.85 6.12
CA ALA A 177 -3.23 -4.72 7.03
C ALA A 177 -2.41 -3.62 6.36
N GLU A 178 -2.83 -2.37 6.52
CA GLU A 178 -2.18 -1.17 5.99
C GLU A 178 -2.13 -0.06 7.06
N TYR A 179 -1.07 0.75 7.04
CA TYR A 179 -0.90 1.87 7.96
C TYR A 179 -0.89 3.21 7.23
N PHE A 180 -1.69 4.14 7.74
CA PHE A 180 -1.81 5.49 7.21
C PHE A 180 -1.26 6.51 8.21
N PRO A 181 -0.32 7.38 7.81
CA PRO A 181 0.16 8.47 8.67
C PRO A 181 -0.98 9.48 8.90
N PRO A 182 -0.88 10.37 9.90
CA PRO A 182 -1.86 11.45 10.11
C PRO A 182 -2.02 12.33 8.86
N LYS A 183 -3.24 12.79 8.59
CA LYS A 183 -3.64 13.64 7.45
C LYS A 183 -3.45 12.99 6.08
N ALA A 184 -3.41 11.66 6.02
CA ALA A 184 -3.43 10.92 4.77
C ALA A 184 -4.87 10.66 4.35
N ASP A 185 -5.16 10.85 3.07
CA ASP A 185 -6.44 10.45 2.48
C ASP A 185 -6.40 8.94 2.21
N ILE A 186 -7.28 8.21 2.87
CA ILE A 186 -7.46 6.76 2.72
C ILE A 186 -8.36 6.50 1.50
N VAL A 187 -9.40 7.31 1.35
CA VAL A 187 -10.38 7.26 0.26
C VAL A 187 -10.65 8.68 -0.20
N LEU A 188 -10.70 8.93 -1.51
CA LEU A 188 -11.02 10.24 -2.07
C LEU A 188 -12.46 10.28 -2.59
N GLN A 189 -13.15 11.40 -2.38
CA GLN A 189 -14.47 11.63 -2.98
C GLN A 189 -14.39 11.60 -4.51
N ASN A 190 -15.42 11.04 -5.14
CA ASN A 190 -15.56 10.81 -6.59
C ASN A 190 -14.55 9.80 -7.17
N GLU A 191 -13.76 9.14 -6.33
CA GLU A 191 -12.91 8.03 -6.75
C GLU A 191 -13.74 6.75 -6.94
N THR A 192 -13.42 5.99 -7.98
CA THR A 192 -13.96 4.63 -8.14
C THR A 192 -13.12 3.66 -7.31
N SER A 193 -13.44 3.50 -6.03
CA SER A 193 -12.70 2.55 -5.19
C SER A 193 -13.10 1.12 -5.47
N THR A 194 -12.10 0.24 -5.46
CA THR A 194 -12.28 -1.21 -5.55
C THR A 194 -12.16 -1.91 -4.21
N ASP A 195 -11.83 -1.19 -3.14
CA ASP A 195 -11.51 -1.76 -1.83
C ASP A 195 -12.27 -1.03 -0.72
N CYS A 196 -12.63 -1.76 0.35
CA CYS A 196 -13.15 -1.17 1.59
C CYS A 196 -12.22 -1.50 2.77
N TYR A 197 -12.31 -0.70 3.82
CA TYR A 197 -11.38 -0.73 4.94
C TYR A 197 -12.12 -0.83 6.26
N ILE A 198 -11.65 -1.67 7.18
CA ILE A 198 -12.08 -1.66 8.57
C ILE A 198 -10.99 -1.01 9.41
N ILE A 199 -11.36 -0.05 10.24
CA ILE A 199 -10.43 0.67 11.11
C ILE A 199 -10.14 -0.20 12.34
N VAL A 200 -8.89 -0.65 12.47
CA VAL A 200 -8.44 -1.45 13.61
C VAL A 200 -8.06 -0.53 14.76
N SER A 201 -7.23 0.47 14.48
CA SER A 201 -6.80 1.47 15.45
C SER A 201 -6.61 2.81 14.75
N GLY A 202 -6.92 3.91 15.42
CA GLY A 202 -6.90 5.22 14.77
C GLY A 202 -8.24 5.94 14.89
N GLU A 203 -8.29 7.11 14.25
CA GLU A 203 -9.50 7.89 14.05
C GLU A 203 -9.39 8.53 12.66
N VAL A 204 -10.51 8.53 11.94
CA VAL A 204 -10.61 9.13 10.62
C VAL A 204 -11.74 10.14 10.60
N ASP A 205 -11.53 11.22 9.87
CA ASP A 205 -12.51 12.27 9.61
C ASP A 205 -13.10 12.00 8.21
N VAL A 206 -14.43 11.93 8.12
CA VAL A 206 -15.18 11.79 6.87
C VAL A 206 -15.58 13.18 6.41
N LEU A 207 -15.10 13.57 5.23
CA LEU A 207 -15.19 14.92 4.69
C LEU A 207 -16.03 14.91 3.40
N ALA A 208 -16.90 15.90 3.26
CA ALA A 208 -17.59 16.21 2.02
C ALA A 208 -16.97 17.45 1.39
N THR A 209 -16.63 17.36 0.11
CA THR A 209 -16.15 18.50 -0.68
C THR A 209 -17.34 19.14 -1.38
N ALA A 210 -17.63 20.40 -1.07
CA ALA A 210 -18.67 21.18 -1.73
C ALA A 210 -18.22 21.64 -3.13
N ASP A 211 -19.17 22.09 -3.95
CA ASP A 211 -18.90 22.56 -5.34
C ASP A 211 -17.91 23.74 -5.41
N ASP A 212 -17.77 24.49 -4.32
CA ASP A 212 -16.82 25.60 -4.19
C ASP A 212 -15.41 25.16 -3.74
N GLY A 213 -15.20 23.86 -3.54
CA GLY A 213 -13.94 23.25 -3.14
C GLY A 213 -13.66 23.28 -1.63
N ARG A 214 -14.61 23.71 -0.78
CA ARG A 214 -14.44 23.61 0.67
C ARG A 214 -14.74 22.20 1.15
N GLU A 215 -13.87 21.70 2.02
CA GLU A 215 -14.08 20.43 2.74
C GLU A 215 -14.83 20.70 4.06
N GLU A 216 -15.95 20.01 4.26
CA GLU A 216 -16.76 20.04 5.47
C GLU A 216 -16.73 18.69 6.17
N LEU A 217 -16.57 18.71 7.50
CA LEU A 217 -16.56 17.50 8.32
C LEU A 217 -17.98 16.97 8.48
N VAL A 218 -18.23 15.78 7.93
CA VAL A 218 -19.53 15.09 8.04
C VAL A 218 -19.60 14.30 9.33
N MET A 219 -18.60 13.45 9.59
CA MET A 219 -18.57 12.60 10.77
C MET A 219 -17.16 12.14 11.11
N LYS A 220 -16.99 11.59 12.31
CA LYS A 220 -15.76 10.95 12.76
C LYS A 220 -16.00 9.47 12.94
N VAL A 221 -15.06 8.66 12.46
CA VAL A 221 -15.12 7.20 12.57
C VAL A 221 -13.91 6.72 13.35
N GLY A 222 -14.18 5.91 14.38
CA GLY A 222 -13.16 5.32 15.25
C GLY A 222 -12.93 3.83 14.96
N PRO A 223 -12.27 3.11 15.89
CA PRO A 223 -12.04 1.68 15.79
C PRO A 223 -13.33 0.87 15.63
N ASN A 224 -13.27 -0.21 14.86
CA ASN A 224 -14.39 -1.05 14.40
C ASN A 224 -15.37 -0.37 13.43
N GLY A 225 -15.09 0.88 13.02
CA GLY A 225 -15.80 1.52 11.92
C GLY A 225 -15.23 1.10 10.55
N MET A 226 -15.93 1.50 9.49
CA MET A 226 -15.50 1.24 8.11
C MET A 226 -15.28 2.53 7.33
N ALA A 227 -14.52 2.39 6.24
CA ALA A 227 -14.34 3.41 5.22
C ALA A 227 -14.40 2.78 3.82
N GLY A 228 -15.03 3.49 2.88
CA GLY A 228 -15.10 3.12 1.47
C GLY A 228 -16.14 2.05 1.13
N GLU A 229 -16.85 1.50 2.12
CA GLU A 229 -17.86 0.46 1.94
C GLU A 229 -19.07 0.94 1.14
N LEU A 230 -19.42 2.23 1.22
CA LEU A 230 -20.51 2.82 0.44
C LEU A 230 -20.25 2.66 -1.07
N GLY A 231 -19.09 3.10 -1.57
CA GLY A 231 -18.75 2.95 -2.99
C GLY A 231 -18.71 1.49 -3.44
N VAL A 232 -18.22 0.59 -2.58
CA VAL A 232 -18.09 -0.85 -2.87
C VAL A 232 -19.44 -1.55 -2.96
N ILE A 233 -20.34 -1.32 -1.99
CA ILE A 233 -21.64 -2.00 -1.89
C ILE A 233 -22.63 -1.45 -2.92
N PHE A 234 -22.64 -0.13 -3.11
CA PHE A 234 -23.53 0.51 -4.09
C PHE A 234 -23.01 0.49 -5.52
N GLY A 235 -21.70 0.26 -5.72
CA GLY A 235 -21.08 0.36 -7.04
C GLY A 235 -21.07 1.78 -7.60
N ILE A 236 -20.97 2.78 -6.72
CA ILE A 236 -20.94 4.21 -7.06
C ILE A 236 -19.56 4.80 -6.77
N PRO A 237 -19.18 5.94 -7.39
CA PRO A 237 -18.03 6.71 -6.95
C PRO A 237 -18.15 7.08 -5.46
N GLN A 238 -17.02 7.17 -4.77
CA GLN A 238 -17.03 7.40 -3.33
C GLN A 238 -17.68 8.73 -2.98
N PRO A 239 -18.66 8.73 -2.07
CA PRO A 239 -19.42 9.93 -1.74
C PRO A 239 -18.65 10.91 -0.85
N PHE A 240 -17.62 10.43 -0.12
CA PHE A 240 -16.85 11.22 0.83
C PHE A 240 -15.36 10.92 0.70
N THR A 241 -14.56 11.92 1.08
CA THR A 241 -13.14 11.73 1.36
C THR A 241 -13.00 11.24 2.80
N VAL A 242 -12.18 10.22 3.03
CA VAL A 242 -11.88 9.72 4.37
C VAL A 242 -10.42 10.01 4.67
N ARG A 243 -10.16 10.89 5.64
CA ARG A 243 -8.82 11.36 6.00
C ARG A 243 -8.44 10.89 7.40
N SER A 244 -7.24 10.35 7.56
CA SER A 244 -6.72 9.96 8.87
C SER A 244 -6.43 11.18 9.74
N ARG A 245 -6.80 11.12 11.03
CA ARG A 245 -6.51 12.18 12.01
C ARG A 245 -5.20 11.92 12.76
N ARG A 246 -4.92 10.65 13.01
CA ARG A 246 -3.71 10.13 13.65
C ARG A 246 -3.20 8.92 12.88
N LEU A 247 -2.08 8.34 13.31
CA LEU A 247 -1.63 7.06 12.80
C LEU A 247 -2.79 6.06 12.90
N THR A 248 -3.22 5.57 11.73
CA THR A 248 -4.40 4.73 11.60
C THR A 248 -3.99 3.42 10.94
N GLU A 249 -4.32 2.32 11.61
CA GLU A 249 -4.19 0.96 11.09
C GLU A 249 -5.55 0.52 10.58
N VAL A 250 -5.56 0.03 9.35
CA VAL A 250 -6.76 -0.50 8.71
C VAL A 250 -6.50 -1.89 8.16
N VAL A 251 -7.55 -2.68 8.06
CA VAL A 251 -7.54 -3.91 7.26
C VAL A 251 -8.36 -3.69 6.00
N ARG A 252 -7.71 -3.92 4.86
CA ARG A 252 -8.28 -3.77 3.53
C ARG A 252 -8.91 -5.06 3.06
N ILE A 253 -10.10 -4.94 2.47
CA ILE A 253 -10.86 -6.01 1.83
C ILE A 253 -11.15 -5.58 0.38
N GLY A 254 -10.80 -6.42 -0.59
CA GLY A 254 -11.13 -6.16 -1.99
C GLY A 254 -12.60 -6.40 -2.30
N GLN A 255 -13.20 -5.54 -3.13
CA GLN A 255 -14.61 -5.63 -3.56
C GLN A 255 -14.91 -6.97 -4.21
N SER A 256 -14.05 -7.43 -5.12
CA SER A 256 -14.24 -8.71 -5.82
C SER A 256 -14.34 -9.87 -4.84
N HIS A 257 -13.44 -9.92 -3.86
CA HIS A 257 -13.42 -10.96 -2.83
C HIS A 257 -14.63 -10.85 -1.90
N LEU A 258 -14.97 -9.65 -1.44
CA LEU A 258 -16.14 -9.41 -0.59
C LEU A 258 -17.42 -9.90 -1.26
N LEU A 259 -17.66 -9.48 -2.50
CA LEU A 259 -18.84 -9.87 -3.25
C LEU A 259 -18.88 -11.37 -3.57
N GLN A 260 -17.73 -11.99 -3.84
CA GLN A 260 -17.63 -13.44 -4.05
C GLN A 260 -18.00 -14.23 -2.79
N MET A 261 -17.51 -13.80 -1.62
CA MET A 261 -17.80 -14.45 -0.34
C MET A 261 -19.29 -14.31 0.04
N LEU A 262 -19.86 -13.11 -0.15
CA LEU A 262 -21.29 -12.89 0.09
C LEU A 262 -22.17 -13.66 -0.92
N GLY A 263 -21.74 -13.76 -2.18
CA GLY A 263 -22.45 -14.55 -3.20
C GLY A 263 -22.45 -16.06 -2.93
N ALA A 264 -21.45 -16.58 -2.20
CA ALA A 264 -21.38 -17.98 -1.83
C ALA A 264 -22.28 -18.34 -0.63
N ASN A 265 -22.61 -17.37 0.24
CA ASN A 265 -23.45 -17.58 1.40
C ASN A 265 -24.60 -16.56 1.47
N THR A 266 -25.76 -16.95 0.95
CA THR A 266 -26.93 -16.07 0.86
C THR A 266 -27.47 -15.63 2.22
N ALA A 267 -27.41 -16.47 3.25
CA ALA A 267 -27.91 -16.12 4.59
C ALA A 267 -27.04 -15.04 5.26
N ASP A 268 -25.72 -15.15 5.11
CA ASP A 268 -24.81 -14.12 5.60
C ASP A 268 -24.92 -12.83 4.77
N ALA A 269 -25.14 -12.94 3.45
CA ALA A 269 -25.37 -11.77 2.60
C ALA A 269 -26.62 -10.98 3.01
N ASP A 270 -27.72 -11.68 3.33
CA ASP A 270 -28.95 -11.05 3.82
C ASP A 270 -28.71 -10.34 5.17
N THR A 271 -27.89 -10.93 6.05
CA THR A 271 -27.51 -10.35 7.34
C THR A 271 -26.66 -9.09 7.15
N VAL A 272 -25.62 -9.16 6.32
CA VAL A 272 -24.76 -8.02 5.97
C VAL A 272 -25.57 -6.89 5.36
N HIS A 273 -26.50 -7.23 4.46
CA HIS A 273 -27.40 -6.27 3.85
C HIS A 273 -28.32 -5.60 4.88
N ALA A 274 -28.91 -6.36 5.79
CA ALA A 274 -29.76 -5.83 6.86
C ALA A 274 -28.99 -4.87 7.78
N ASN A 275 -27.77 -5.24 8.17
CA ASN A 275 -26.87 -4.41 8.98
C ASN A 275 -26.53 -3.10 8.26
N PHE A 276 -26.22 -3.18 6.97
CA PHE A 276 -25.91 -2.01 6.14
C PHE A 276 -27.09 -1.04 6.04
N VAL A 277 -28.30 -1.56 5.77
CA VAL A 277 -29.51 -0.75 5.71
C VAL A 277 -29.82 -0.11 7.07
N GLN A 278 -29.62 -0.82 8.18
CA GLN A 278 -29.80 -0.27 9.53
C GLN A 278 -28.83 0.88 9.80
N TYR A 279 -27.56 0.73 9.40
CA TYR A 279 -26.56 1.79 9.53
C TYR A 279 -26.90 3.03 8.69
N LEU A 280 -27.36 2.85 7.44
CA LEU A 280 -27.78 3.98 6.62
C LEU A 280 -28.96 4.75 7.22
N LYS A 281 -29.90 4.05 7.89
CA LYS A 281 -31.00 4.70 8.61
C LYS A 281 -30.51 5.52 9.78
N SER A 282 -29.62 4.99 10.63
CA SER A 282 -29.06 5.76 11.75
C SER A 282 -28.24 6.94 11.26
N LEU A 283 -27.50 6.78 10.17
CA LEU A 283 -26.70 7.85 9.59
C LEU A 283 -27.58 8.95 8.99
N LYS A 284 -28.71 8.61 8.36
CA LYS A 284 -29.73 9.57 7.92
C LYS A 284 -30.27 10.40 9.10
N GLU A 285 -30.47 9.81 10.28
CA GLU A 285 -30.92 10.56 11.46
C GLU A 285 -29.86 11.54 11.98
N HIS A 286 -28.57 11.20 11.85
CA HIS A 286 -27.46 12.01 12.35
C HIS A 286 -26.91 13.05 11.35
N VAL A 287 -26.99 12.80 10.05
CA VAL A 287 -26.29 13.60 9.00
C VAL A 287 -27.24 14.53 8.22
N VAL A 288 -28.56 14.36 8.33
CA VAL A 288 -29.56 15.12 7.54
C VAL A 288 -29.66 16.62 7.88
N ALA A 289 -28.90 17.14 8.85
CA ALA A 289 -28.85 18.57 9.11
C ALA A 289 -27.92 19.34 8.15
N ASP A 290 -26.77 18.77 7.75
CA ASP A 290 -25.64 19.58 7.27
C ASP A 290 -25.10 19.24 5.87
N ALA A 291 -25.55 18.15 5.21
CA ALA A 291 -25.02 17.77 3.88
C ALA A 291 -26.15 17.55 2.83
N PRO A 292 -26.46 18.56 1.96
CA PRO A 292 -27.50 18.43 0.92
C PRO A 292 -27.23 17.30 -0.08
N PHE A 293 -25.95 17.00 -0.34
CA PHE A 293 -25.50 15.89 -1.19
C PHE A 293 -25.87 14.50 -0.64
N PHE A 294 -25.88 14.31 0.68
CA PHE A 294 -26.28 13.05 1.32
C PHE A 294 -27.75 12.72 1.04
N ARG A 295 -28.58 13.76 0.85
CA ARG A 295 -29.99 13.63 0.52
C ARG A 295 -30.20 13.14 -0.91
N GLU A 296 -29.37 13.63 -1.83
CA GLU A 296 -29.41 13.27 -3.26
C GLU A 296 -28.94 11.83 -3.49
N ILE A 297 -27.85 11.41 -2.84
CA ILE A 297 -27.42 10.00 -2.88
C ILE A 297 -28.50 9.10 -2.31
N LEU A 298 -29.06 9.39 -1.13
CA LEU A 298 -30.12 8.57 -0.54
C LEU A 298 -31.44 8.60 -1.33
N SER A 299 -31.71 9.66 -2.10
CA SER A 299 -32.88 9.72 -2.99
C SER A 299 -32.66 8.99 -4.32
N ASP A 300 -31.47 9.08 -4.91
CA ASP A 300 -31.14 8.46 -6.21
C ASP A 300 -30.70 6.99 -6.09
N THR A 301 -30.08 6.57 -4.97
CA THR A 301 -29.64 5.17 -4.77
C THR A 301 -30.79 4.19 -4.54
N GLY A 302 -32.04 4.67 -4.47
CA GLY A 302 -33.20 3.81 -4.32
C GLY A 302 -33.09 2.97 -3.04
N LEU A 303 -33.27 3.60 -1.88
CA LEU A 303 -33.57 2.88 -0.63
C LEU A 303 -34.71 1.85 -0.81
N ASP A 304 -35.59 2.07 -1.80
CA ASP A 304 -36.65 1.13 -2.22
C ASP A 304 -36.13 -0.08 -3.02
N GLN A 305 -35.00 0.01 -3.72
CA GLN A 305 -34.37 -1.12 -4.42
C GLN A 305 -33.55 -2.01 -3.49
N LEU A 306 -32.94 -1.43 -2.43
CA LEU A 306 -32.28 -2.19 -1.36
C LEU A 306 -33.26 -3.10 -0.61
N GLN A 307 -34.52 -2.69 -0.41
CA GLN A 307 -35.54 -3.53 0.26
C GLN A 307 -35.81 -4.87 -0.45
N ASN A 308 -35.44 -5.02 -1.73
CA ASN A 308 -35.70 -6.23 -2.51
C ASN A 308 -34.51 -7.22 -2.62
N GLY A 309 -33.38 -7.00 -1.91
CA GLY A 309 -32.25 -7.95 -1.91
C GLY A 309 -31.56 -8.19 -3.27
N ALA A 310 -31.91 -7.39 -4.29
CA ALA A 310 -31.56 -7.64 -5.68
C ALA A 310 -30.06 -7.42 -6.01
N ILE A 311 -29.32 -6.74 -5.14
CA ILE A 311 -27.87 -6.50 -5.33
C ILE A 311 -27.07 -7.80 -5.14
N PHE A 312 -27.49 -8.67 -4.22
CA PHE A 312 -26.83 -9.96 -3.96
C PHE A 312 -27.50 -11.15 -4.70
N GLN A 313 -28.74 -11.01 -5.18
CA GLN A 313 -29.51 -12.08 -5.83
C GLN A 313 -29.37 -12.22 -7.36
N ARG A 314 -28.55 -11.41 -8.04
CA ARG A 314 -28.31 -11.61 -9.49
C ARG A 314 -27.37 -12.78 -9.77
N GLN A 315 -27.88 -14.00 -9.56
CA GLN A 315 -27.31 -15.23 -10.11
C GLN A 315 -27.37 -15.17 -11.65
N PRO A 316 -26.33 -15.60 -12.38
CA PRO A 316 -26.40 -15.72 -13.83
C PRO A 316 -27.38 -16.85 -14.17
N ARG A 317 -28.59 -16.50 -14.62
CA ARG A 317 -29.44 -17.44 -15.35
C ARG A 317 -28.75 -17.74 -16.68
N ASN A 318 -28.02 -18.84 -16.74
CA ASN A 318 -28.18 -19.91 -17.74
C ASN A 318 -27.05 -20.93 -17.56
N GLY A 319 -27.44 -22.20 -17.49
CA GLY A 319 -26.59 -23.32 -17.13
C GLY A 319 -25.34 -23.47 -18.00
N ALA A 320 -24.23 -23.80 -17.33
CA ALA A 320 -23.08 -24.42 -17.96
C ALA A 320 -22.67 -25.60 -17.06
N GLU A 321 -22.66 -26.78 -17.66
CA GLU A 321 -22.22 -28.03 -17.08
C GLU A 321 -20.79 -27.93 -16.54
N ILE A 322 -20.53 -28.72 -15.51
CA ILE A 322 -19.23 -28.94 -14.89
C ILE A 322 -18.31 -29.55 -15.94
N VAL A 323 -17.39 -28.75 -16.49
CA VAL A 323 -16.24 -29.25 -17.27
C VAL A 323 -14.97 -29.02 -16.47
N ARG A 324 -14.26 -30.12 -16.23
CA ARG A 324 -13.00 -30.21 -15.49
C ARG A 324 -11.90 -29.38 -16.14
N ASP A 325 -11.01 -28.89 -15.27
CA ASP A 325 -9.67 -28.35 -15.52
C ASP A 325 -9.05 -28.76 -16.86
N GLN A 326 -8.84 -27.78 -17.76
CA GLN A 326 -7.55 -27.56 -18.44
C GLN A 326 -7.45 -26.29 -19.32
N ASP A 327 -8.51 -25.50 -19.55
CA ASP A 327 -8.44 -24.34 -20.47
C ASP A 327 -8.50 -22.96 -19.79
N ALA A 328 -7.72 -22.74 -18.74
CA ALA A 328 -7.66 -21.48 -17.99
C ALA A 328 -6.91 -20.32 -18.70
N ARG A 329 -6.80 -20.32 -20.04
CA ARG A 329 -6.08 -19.27 -20.79
C ARG A 329 -6.85 -18.59 -21.91
N LEU A 330 -8.11 -18.96 -22.15
CA LEU A 330 -8.96 -18.33 -23.17
C LEU A 330 -10.26 -17.71 -22.61
N GLY A 331 -10.54 -17.88 -21.30
CA GLY A 331 -11.76 -17.37 -20.65
C GLY A 331 -11.69 -15.94 -20.09
N ASN A 332 -10.50 -15.35 -19.99
CA ASN A 332 -10.33 -14.03 -19.36
C ASN A 332 -10.79 -12.86 -20.24
N GLU A 333 -10.78 -12.98 -21.57
CA GLU A 333 -11.21 -11.88 -22.45
C GLU A 333 -12.73 -11.74 -22.57
N GLN A 334 -13.50 -12.80 -22.28
CA GLN A 334 -14.97 -12.78 -22.33
C GLN A 334 -15.62 -12.38 -21.01
N TYR A 335 -14.93 -12.55 -19.87
CA TYR A 335 -15.46 -12.15 -18.56
C TYR A 335 -15.34 -10.65 -18.29
N GLU A 336 -14.34 -9.95 -18.85
CA GLU A 336 -14.21 -8.50 -18.72
C GLU A 336 -15.24 -7.69 -19.53
N ARG A 337 -15.89 -8.29 -20.53
CA ARG A 337 -16.87 -7.58 -21.39
C ARG A 337 -18.28 -7.46 -20.80
N ARG A 338 -18.58 -8.07 -19.65
CA ARG A 338 -19.98 -8.20 -19.16
C ARG A 338 -20.45 -7.23 -18.09
N ARG A 339 -19.65 -6.25 -17.63
CA ARG A 339 -20.13 -5.18 -16.72
C ARG A 339 -19.46 -3.81 -16.90
N TYR A 340 -19.06 -3.45 -18.11
CA TYR A 340 -18.68 -2.07 -18.42
C TYR A 340 -19.80 -1.42 -19.23
N ARG A 341 -20.59 -0.54 -18.61
CA ARG A 341 -21.45 0.38 -19.36
C ARG A 341 -20.60 1.61 -19.69
N PRO A 342 -20.37 1.92 -20.97
CA PRO A 342 -19.71 3.17 -21.37
C PRO A 342 -20.43 4.36 -20.74
N ARG A 343 -19.73 5.42 -20.37
CA ARG A 343 -20.30 6.67 -19.84
C ARG A 343 -20.01 7.79 -20.83
N VAL A 344 -21.00 8.62 -21.08
CA VAL A 344 -20.91 9.74 -22.02
C VAL A 344 -21.26 11.05 -21.33
N VAL A 345 -20.65 12.14 -21.77
CA VAL A 345 -20.91 13.49 -21.25
C VAL A 345 -21.83 14.21 -22.22
N ILE A 346 -23.04 14.59 -21.77
CA ILE A 346 -24.00 15.34 -22.57
C ILE A 346 -23.90 16.85 -22.25
N HIS A 347 -23.76 17.65 -23.30
CA HIS A 347 -23.68 19.11 -23.28
C HIS A 347 -24.94 19.72 -23.89
N ASP A 348 -25.39 20.86 -23.37
CA ASP A 348 -26.53 21.62 -23.91
C ASP A 348 -26.13 22.59 -25.04
N GLN A 349 -24.83 22.85 -25.20
CA GLN A 349 -24.22 23.71 -26.22
C GLN A 349 -22.86 23.18 -26.66
N PHE A 350 -22.43 23.51 -27.88
CA PHE A 350 -21.09 23.14 -28.38
C PHE A 350 -19.98 23.75 -27.50
N PRO A 351 -19.03 22.92 -27.01
CA PRO A 351 -17.89 23.42 -26.25
C PRO A 351 -16.88 24.06 -27.20
N GLY A 352 -17.10 25.33 -27.59
CA GLY A 352 -16.10 26.05 -28.39
C GLY A 352 -16.54 27.31 -29.11
N ASP A 353 -17.85 27.59 -29.28
CA ASP A 353 -18.23 28.79 -30.05
C ASP A 353 -18.25 30.04 -29.17
N GLY A 354 -17.44 31.02 -29.57
CA GLY A 354 -16.90 32.06 -28.71
C GLY A 354 -17.89 33.14 -28.27
N ALA A 355 -17.98 33.35 -26.96
CA ALA A 355 -18.10 34.68 -26.32
C ALA A 355 -17.91 34.55 -24.81
N GLU A 356 -16.87 35.27 -24.34
CA GLU A 356 -16.64 35.79 -22.99
C GLU A 356 -16.57 34.88 -21.76
N LYS A 357 -15.53 35.18 -20.97
CA LYS A 357 -15.23 34.72 -19.62
C LYS A 357 -16.36 35.10 -18.66
N THR A 358 -17.32 34.22 -18.44
CA THR A 358 -18.19 34.27 -17.26
C THR A 358 -18.14 32.93 -16.53
N ARG A 359 -17.92 33.04 -15.21
CA ARG A 359 -17.49 32.00 -14.27
C ARG A 359 -18.58 30.96 -13.92
N ASN A 360 -19.60 30.77 -14.75
CA ASN A 360 -20.77 29.97 -14.40
C ASN A 360 -21.51 29.42 -15.65
N ARG A 361 -20.91 28.46 -16.37
CA ARG A 361 -21.65 27.64 -17.36
C ARG A 361 -21.90 26.25 -16.77
N PRO A 362 -23.09 25.65 -16.99
CA PRO A 362 -23.33 24.27 -16.59
C PRO A 362 -22.36 23.36 -17.34
N GLY A 363 -21.44 22.73 -16.61
CA GLY A 363 -20.57 21.69 -17.15
C GLY A 363 -21.41 20.55 -17.73
N GLY A 364 -20.91 19.89 -18.78
CA GLY A 364 -21.58 18.74 -19.36
C GLY A 364 -21.91 17.70 -18.29
N LYS A 365 -23.09 17.07 -18.39
CA LYS A 365 -23.56 16.11 -17.40
C LYS A 365 -23.12 14.71 -17.80
N LEU A 366 -22.41 14.02 -16.92
CA LEU A 366 -22.01 12.63 -17.14
C LEU A 366 -23.21 11.70 -16.93
N ILE A 367 -23.46 10.81 -17.88
CA ILE A 367 -24.48 9.78 -17.79
C ILE A 367 -23.89 8.42 -18.18
N CYS A 368 -24.44 7.34 -17.62
CA CYS A 368 -24.20 6.00 -18.15
C CYS A 368 -24.90 5.90 -19.51
N LEU A 369 -24.22 5.32 -20.50
CA LEU A 369 -24.78 5.08 -21.81
C LEU A 369 -25.96 4.09 -21.67
N PRO A 370 -27.18 4.52 -22.01
CA PRO A 370 -28.37 3.68 -21.97
C PRO A 370 -28.36 2.62 -23.08
N GLU A 371 -29.36 1.74 -23.11
CA GLU A 371 -29.42 0.65 -24.10
C GLU A 371 -30.01 1.11 -25.44
N SER A 372 -30.59 2.31 -25.50
CA SER A 372 -31.15 2.90 -26.72
C SER A 372 -30.97 4.41 -26.79
N LEU A 373 -30.94 4.95 -28.02
CA LEU A 373 -30.86 6.40 -28.26
C LEU A 373 -32.08 7.14 -27.70
N GLN A 374 -33.25 6.50 -27.72
CA GLN A 374 -34.49 7.08 -27.19
C GLN A 374 -34.44 7.26 -25.68
N GLU A 375 -33.89 6.28 -24.96
CA GLU A 375 -33.65 6.39 -23.52
C GLU A 375 -32.59 7.47 -23.20
N LEU A 376 -31.59 7.66 -24.06
CA LEU A 376 -30.63 8.77 -23.94
C LEU A 376 -31.32 10.14 -24.08
N MET A 377 -32.25 10.25 -25.03
CA MET A 377 -33.06 11.46 -25.21
C MET A 377 -33.94 11.70 -23.99
N GLU A 378 -34.68 10.71 -23.49
CA GLU A 378 -35.52 10.84 -22.29
C GLU A 378 -34.70 11.27 -21.05
N ILE A 379 -33.52 10.68 -20.83
CA ILE A 379 -32.60 11.07 -19.74
C ILE A 379 -32.12 12.52 -19.93
N ALA A 380 -31.83 12.92 -21.16
CA ALA A 380 -31.42 14.28 -21.48
C ALA A 380 -32.57 15.29 -21.28
N GLU A 381 -33.80 14.96 -21.69
CA GLU A 381 -35.00 15.76 -21.45
C GLU A 381 -35.28 15.92 -19.96
N ALA A 382 -35.17 14.84 -19.18
CA ALA A 382 -35.31 14.87 -17.72
C ALA A 382 -34.23 15.72 -17.04
N LYS A 383 -32.98 15.69 -17.54
CA LYS A 383 -31.86 16.44 -16.96
C LYS A 383 -31.78 17.91 -17.36
N PHE A 384 -32.32 18.29 -18.51
CA PHE A 384 -32.20 19.66 -19.05
C PHE A 384 -33.55 20.37 -19.30
N GLY A 385 -34.67 19.68 -19.13
CA GLY A 385 -36.03 20.25 -19.19
C GLY A 385 -36.48 20.73 -20.56
N LYS A 386 -35.85 20.25 -21.64
CA LYS A 386 -36.14 20.60 -23.03
C LYS A 386 -36.20 19.33 -23.87
N ALA A 387 -37.06 19.30 -24.89
CA ALA A 387 -37.17 18.14 -25.78
C ALA A 387 -35.96 18.04 -26.71
N VAL A 388 -35.30 16.88 -26.76
CA VAL A 388 -34.13 16.68 -27.63
C VAL A 388 -34.61 16.29 -29.02
N ARG A 389 -34.08 16.92 -30.07
CA ARG A 389 -34.36 16.54 -31.47
C ARG A 389 -33.26 15.71 -32.09
N ARG A 390 -32.00 16.05 -31.79
CA ARG A 390 -30.82 15.40 -32.35
C ARG A 390 -29.69 15.35 -31.34
N VAL A 391 -28.84 14.34 -31.46
CA VAL A 391 -27.66 14.14 -30.64
C VAL A 391 -26.45 14.21 -31.57
N LEU A 392 -25.55 15.17 -31.32
CA LEU A 392 -24.33 15.35 -32.10
C LEU A 392 -23.11 14.98 -31.26
N THR A 393 -22.01 14.60 -31.89
CA THR A 393 -20.69 14.58 -31.24
C THR A 393 -20.17 16.02 -31.13
N VAL A 394 -19.13 16.23 -30.30
CA VAL A 394 -18.42 17.52 -30.23
C VAL A 394 -17.85 18.00 -31.57
N ASP A 395 -17.62 17.08 -32.52
CA ASP A 395 -17.15 17.39 -33.87
C ASP A 395 -18.28 17.72 -34.86
N GLY A 396 -19.54 17.71 -34.40
CA GLY A 396 -20.71 18.09 -35.19
C GLY A 396 -21.32 16.96 -36.03
N ALA A 397 -20.90 15.70 -35.82
CA ALA A 397 -21.50 14.55 -36.49
C ALA A 397 -22.75 14.07 -35.76
N GLU A 398 -23.81 13.72 -36.50
CA GLU A 398 -25.05 13.19 -35.92
C GLU A 398 -24.88 11.72 -35.51
N VAL A 399 -25.38 11.39 -34.31
CA VAL A 399 -25.29 10.05 -33.73
C VAL A 399 -26.60 9.31 -33.99
N ASP A 400 -26.59 8.47 -35.02
CA ASP A 400 -27.76 7.66 -35.42
C ASP A 400 -27.84 6.32 -34.65
N ASP A 401 -26.71 5.81 -34.15
CA ASP A 401 -26.63 4.53 -33.46
C ASP A 401 -25.80 4.65 -32.17
N ILE A 402 -26.41 4.25 -31.05
CA ILE A 402 -25.82 4.29 -29.71
C ILE A 402 -24.62 3.34 -29.58
N ALA A 403 -24.54 2.29 -30.41
CA ALA A 403 -23.43 1.33 -30.42
C ALA A 403 -22.08 1.94 -30.87
N VAL A 404 -22.11 3.12 -31.50
CA VAL A 404 -20.91 3.82 -31.97
C VAL A 404 -20.21 4.56 -30.82
N LEU A 405 -20.92 4.83 -29.72
CA LEU A 405 -20.43 5.62 -28.59
C LEU A 405 -19.52 4.80 -27.66
N ARG A 406 -18.41 5.42 -27.23
CA ARG A 406 -17.42 4.87 -26.32
C ARG A 406 -17.39 5.61 -24.98
N ASP A 407 -16.73 5.02 -23.99
CA ASP A 407 -16.59 5.64 -22.66
C ASP A 407 -15.76 6.92 -22.77
N GLY A 408 -16.29 8.00 -22.19
CA GLY A 408 -15.71 9.34 -22.24
C GLY A 408 -16.16 10.19 -23.43
N ASP A 409 -16.99 9.67 -24.35
CA ASP A 409 -17.48 10.44 -25.49
C ASP A 409 -18.32 11.64 -25.04
N ARG A 410 -18.16 12.76 -25.75
CA ARG A 410 -18.87 14.00 -25.48
C ARG A 410 -19.90 14.26 -26.57
N LEU A 411 -21.14 14.41 -26.13
CA LEU A 411 -22.31 14.61 -26.96
C LEU A 411 -22.86 16.02 -26.74
N VAL A 412 -23.40 16.60 -27.80
CA VAL A 412 -24.07 17.90 -27.80
C VAL A 412 -25.52 17.68 -28.18
N LEU A 413 -26.43 18.10 -27.31
CA LEU A 413 -27.86 17.98 -27.52
C LEU A 413 -28.37 19.16 -28.35
N CYS A 414 -29.08 18.87 -29.43
CA CYS A 414 -29.82 19.86 -30.19
C CYS A 414 -31.31 19.76 -29.86
N TRP A 415 -31.88 20.88 -29.45
CA TRP A 415 -33.27 21.03 -29.05
C TRP A 415 -34.19 21.35 -30.23
#